data_AF-A0A436D3Z4-F1
#
_entry.id   AF-A0A436D3Z4-F1
#
_cell.length_a   1.000
_cell.length_b   1.000
_cell.length_c   1.000
_cell.angle_alpha   90.00
_cell.angle_beta   90.00
_cell.angle_gamma   90.00
#
_symmetry.space_group_name_H-M   'P 1'
#
loop_
_entity.id
_entity.type
_entity.pdbx_description
1 polymer ?
#
loop_
_entity_poly.entity_id
_entity_poly.type
_entity_poly.pdbx_seq_one_letter_code
_entity_poly.pdbx_strand_id
1 'polypeptide(L)'
;MTFADLGLSPKVLSAVTDAGYTQPTPIQAGAIPHALLGKDILGIAQTGTGKTASFVLPMLTRLENGRARARMPRTLILEPTRELAAQVEENFIRYGKNHKLNIAL
;
A
#
# COMPACT_ATOMS: atom_id res chain seq x y z
N MET A 1 0.71 -11.96 15.31
CA MET A 1 0.71 -10.57 14.83
C MET A 1 -0.19 -10.50 13.62
N THR A 2 -1.19 -9.64 13.65
CA THR A 2 -2.21 -9.42 12.61
C THR A 2 -1.94 -8.12 11.87
N PHE A 3 -2.69 -7.84 10.80
CA PHE A 3 -2.62 -6.54 10.14
C PHE A 3 -3.04 -5.36 11.04
N ALA A 4 -3.94 -5.59 11.99
CA ALA A 4 -4.38 -4.56 12.93
C ALA A 4 -3.24 -4.10 13.85
N ASP A 5 -2.27 -4.97 14.11
CA ASP A 5 -1.09 -4.67 14.94
C ASP A 5 -0.08 -3.76 14.21
N LEU A 6 -0.24 -3.53 12.90
CA LEU A 6 0.73 -2.78 12.08
C LEU A 6 0.49 -1.27 12.01
N GLY A 7 -0.59 -0.77 12.62
CA GLY A 7 -0.91 0.67 12.65
C GLY A 7 -1.60 1.22 11.40
N LEU A 8 -2.18 0.34 10.56
CA LEU A 8 -2.97 0.73 9.39
C LEU A 8 -4.31 1.37 9.79
N SER A 9 -4.87 2.22 8.93
CA SER A 9 -6.18 2.83 9.18
C SER A 9 -7.33 1.80 9.14
N PRO A 10 -8.48 2.08 9.78
CA PRO A 10 -9.66 1.22 9.70
C PRO A 10 -10.14 0.95 8.27
N LYS A 11 -10.02 1.94 7.37
CA LYS A 11 -10.42 1.79 5.96
C LYS A 11 -9.54 0.80 5.21
N VAL A 12 -8.23 0.86 5.45
CA VAL A 12 -7.27 -0.08 4.87
C VAL A 12 -7.47 -1.47 5.47
N LEU A 13 -7.66 -1.58 6.79
CA LEU A 13 -7.93 -2.87 7.44
C LEU A 13 -9.18 -3.55 6.89
N SER A 14 -10.27 -2.82 6.70
CA SER A 14 -11.48 -3.34 6.04
C SER A 14 -11.16 -3.87 4.64
N ALA A 15 -10.40 -3.13 3.83
CA ALA A 15 -10.06 -3.58 2.48
C ALA A 15 -9.14 -4.81 2.46
N VAL A 16 -8.22 -4.92 3.43
CA VAL A 16 -7.36 -6.09 3.63
C VAL A 16 -8.20 -7.32 4.00
N THR A 17 -9.15 -7.17 4.92
CA THR A 17 -10.09 -8.25 5.29
C THR A 17 -10.95 -8.68 4.11
N ASP A 18 -11.50 -7.73 3.35
CA ASP A 18 -12.31 -8.04 2.17
C ASP A 18 -11.50 -8.67 1.03
N ALA A 19 -10.19 -8.38 0.97
CA ALA A 19 -9.26 -9.05 0.08
C ALA A 19 -8.92 -10.49 0.52
N GLY A 20 -9.40 -10.94 1.69
CA GLY A 20 -9.17 -12.29 2.23
C GLY A 20 -7.82 -12.46 2.92
N TYR A 21 -7.14 -11.36 3.27
CA TYR A 21 -5.84 -11.43 3.94
C TYR A 21 -6.02 -11.52 5.46
N THR A 22 -5.36 -12.51 6.05
CA THR A 22 -5.48 -12.81 7.48
C THR A 22 -4.24 -12.38 8.25
N GLN A 23 -3.06 -12.78 7.78
CA GLN A 23 -1.78 -12.50 8.43
C GLN A 23 -0.81 -11.78 7.49
N PRO A 24 -0.04 -10.80 8.01
CA PRO A 24 0.98 -10.14 7.22
C PRO A 24 2.16 -11.09 6.95
N THR A 25 2.74 -10.99 5.76
CA THR A 25 4.00 -11.68 5.44
C THR A 25 5.18 -11.02 6.17
N PRO A 26 6.34 -11.69 6.31
CA PRO A 26 7.49 -11.11 7.00
C PRO A 26 7.94 -9.74 6.46
N ILE A 27 7.89 -9.56 5.14
CA ILE A 27 8.25 -8.27 4.51
C ILE A 27 7.22 -7.17 4.83
N GLN A 28 5.93 -7.51 4.91
CA GLN A 28 4.87 -6.57 5.29
C GLN A 28 5.00 -6.17 6.76
N ALA A 29 5.17 -7.17 7.63
CA ALA A 29 5.42 -7.01 9.06
C ALA A 29 6.61 -6.08 9.35
N GLY A 30 7.72 -6.25 8.62
CA GLY A 30 8.93 -5.45 8.78
C GLY A 30 8.85 -4.05 8.15
N ALA A 31 8.15 -3.90 7.01
CA ALA A 31 8.15 -2.63 6.28
C ALA A 31 7.03 -1.66 6.70
N ILE A 32 5.82 -2.17 6.94
CA ILE A 32 4.61 -1.33 7.10
C ILE A 32 4.74 -0.33 8.27
N PRO A 33 5.14 -0.73 9.49
CA PRO A 33 5.25 0.21 10.60
C PRO A 33 6.26 1.33 10.32
N HIS A 34 7.38 1.02 9.67
CA HIS A 34 8.40 2.01 9.31
C HIS A 34 7.91 2.95 8.19
N ALA A 35 7.15 2.45 7.22
CA ALA A 35 6.64 3.24 6.11
C ALA A 35 5.57 4.24 6.57
N LEU A 36 4.76 3.86 7.56
CA LEU A 36 3.80 4.74 8.23
C LEU A 36 4.49 5.92 8.95
N LEU A 37 5.67 5.66 9.54
CA LEU A 37 6.51 6.70 10.16
C LEU A 37 7.22 7.59 9.14
N GLY A 38 7.12 7.29 7.84
CA GLY A 38 7.78 8.04 6.79
C GLY A 38 9.29 7.90 6.74
N LYS A 39 9.81 6.77 7.22
CA LYS A 39 11.22 6.41 7.05
C LYS A 39 11.48 5.90 5.64
N ASP A 40 12.69 6.11 5.16
CA ASP A 40 13.20 5.45 3.96
C ASP A 40 13.51 3.99 4.27
N ILE A 41 13.14 3.10 3.36
CA ILE A 41 13.17 1.65 3.57
C ILE A 41 13.72 0.97 2.33
N LEU A 42 14.65 0.04 2.53
CA LEU A 42 15.05 -0.94 1.53
C LEU A 42 14.44 -2.30 1.89
N GLY A 43 13.46 -2.75 1.11
CA GLY A 43 12.79 -4.03 1.31
C GLY A 43 13.31 -5.10 0.35
N ILE A 44 13.90 -6.17 0.88
CA ILE A 44 14.39 -7.30 0.08
C ILE A 44 13.58 -8.55 0.45
N ALA A 45 12.90 -9.13 -0.54
CA ALA A 45 12.16 -10.38 -0.37
C ALA A 45 11.99 -11.08 -1.72
N GLN A 46 11.75 -12.39 -1.72
CA GLN A 46 11.47 -13.16 -2.93
C GLN A 46 10.21 -12.66 -3.65
N THR A 47 10.11 -12.86 -4.97
CA THR A 47 8.88 -12.58 -5.73
C THR A 47 7.69 -13.38 -5.19
N GLY A 48 6.49 -12.80 -5.22
CA GLY A 48 5.28 -13.44 -4.69
C GLY A 48 5.09 -13.35 -3.17
N THR A 49 5.98 -12.69 -2.43
CA THR A 49 5.91 -12.59 -0.94
C THR A 49 5.10 -11.39 -0.42
N GLY A 50 4.33 -10.71 -1.28
CA GLY A 50 3.48 -9.60 -0.87
C GLY A 50 4.19 -8.24 -0.74
N LYS A 51 5.31 -8.04 -1.47
CA LYS A 51 6.05 -6.77 -1.52
C LYS A 51 5.17 -5.58 -1.91
N THR A 52 4.27 -5.75 -2.89
CA THR A 52 3.36 -4.69 -3.35
C THR A 52 2.49 -4.15 -2.20
N ALA A 53 1.83 -5.03 -1.45
CA ALA A 53 1.06 -4.61 -0.28
C ALA A 53 1.92 -3.97 0.82
N SER A 54 3.21 -4.30 0.90
CA SER A 54 4.13 -3.76 1.91
C SER A 54 4.34 -2.24 1.75
N PHE A 55 4.23 -1.70 0.55
CA PHE A 55 4.29 -0.25 0.32
C PHE A 55 2.92 0.38 0.00
N VAL A 56 1.98 -0.35 -0.60
CA VAL A 56 0.64 0.19 -0.94
C VAL A 56 -0.21 0.43 0.31
N LEU A 57 -0.29 -0.53 1.24
CA LEU A 57 -1.13 -0.40 2.44
C LEU A 57 -0.76 0.81 3.33
N PRO A 58 0.52 1.03 3.70
CA PRO A 58 0.90 2.20 4.47
C PRO A 58 0.74 3.49 3.67
N MET A 59 0.94 3.46 2.35
CA MET A 59 0.72 4.61 1.47
C MET A 59 -0.76 5.05 1.48
N LEU A 60 -1.70 4.11 1.37
CA LEU A 60 -3.14 4.41 1.45
C LEU A 60 -3.52 5.05 2.78
N THR A 61 -3.01 4.50 3.89
CA THR A 61 -3.21 5.06 5.24
C THR A 61 -2.69 6.51 5.32
N ARG A 62 -1.50 6.78 4.77
CA ARG A 62 -0.93 8.13 4.76
C ARG A 62 -1.69 9.10 3.85
N LEU A 63 -2.20 8.63 2.71
CA LEU A 63 -2.96 9.44 1.75
C LEU A 63 -4.35 9.86 2.23
N GLU A 64 -4.86 9.27 3.32
CA GLU A 64 -6.05 9.76 4.04
C GLU A 64 -5.83 11.15 4.63
N ASN A 65 -4.57 11.47 4.94
CA ASN A 65 -4.18 12.77 5.45
C ASN A 65 -3.59 13.65 4.34
N GLY A 66 -3.66 14.96 4.55
CA GLY A 66 -3.18 15.96 3.60
C GLY A 66 -4.22 16.31 2.52
N ARG A 67 -3.96 17.40 1.81
CA ARG A 67 -4.88 17.95 0.80
C ARG A 67 -4.42 17.58 -0.60
N ALA A 68 -5.31 16.98 -1.39
CA ALA A 68 -5.10 16.86 -2.82
C ALA A 68 -5.10 18.26 -3.47
N ARG A 69 -4.18 18.49 -4.40
CA ARG A 69 -4.12 19.71 -5.21
C ARG A 69 -4.18 19.32 -6.68
N ALA A 70 -4.84 20.15 -7.48
CA ALA A 70 -4.96 19.91 -8.91
C ALA A 70 -3.56 19.77 -9.55
N ARG A 71 -3.37 18.75 -10.39
CA ARG A 71 -2.12 18.46 -11.10
C ARG A 71 -0.88 18.25 -10.20
N MET A 72 -1.09 17.88 -8.93
CA MET A 72 -0.01 17.53 -8.01
C MET A 72 -0.18 16.08 -7.50
N PRO A 73 0.49 15.09 -8.10
CA PRO A 73 0.49 13.73 -7.58
C PRO A 73 1.09 13.72 -6.16
N ARG A 74 0.48 12.95 -5.25
CA ARG A 74 0.95 12.82 -3.86
C ARG A 74 1.90 11.63 -3.66
N THR A 75 1.89 10.68 -4.60
CA THR A 75 2.78 9.52 -4.62
C THR A 75 3.15 9.18 -6.06
N LEU A 76 4.34 8.61 -6.23
CA LEU A 76 4.84 8.06 -7.48
C LEU A 76 5.35 6.64 -7.20
N ILE A 77 4.91 5.67 -7.99
CA ILE A 77 5.43 4.29 -7.99
C ILE A 77 6.08 4.08 -9.35
N LEU A 78 7.32 3.60 -9.35
CA LEU A 78 8.10 3.37 -10.56
C LEU A 78 8.26 1.87 -10.77
N GLU A 79 7.83 1.39 -11.92
CA GLU A 79 7.92 -0.01 -12.32
C GLU A 79 8.68 -0.12 -13.66
N PRO A 80 9.42 -1.22 -13.89
CA PRO A 80 10.27 -1.34 -15.07
C PRO A 80 9.50 -1.66 -16.36
N THR A 81 8.25 -2.13 -16.25
CA THR A 81 7.40 -2.42 -17.41
C THR A 81 5.96 -1.95 -17.18
N ARG A 82 5.22 -1.75 -18.27
CA ARG A 82 3.82 -1.31 -18.23
C ARG A 82 2.91 -2.35 -17.58
N GLU A 83 3.19 -3.63 -17.80
CA GLU A 83 2.43 -4.76 -17.27
C GLU A 83 2.57 -4.84 -15.75
N LEU A 84 3.78 -4.63 -15.23
CA LEU A 84 4.01 -4.56 -13.78
C LEU A 84 3.32 -3.33 -13.18
N ALA A 85 3.39 -2.19 -13.85
CA ALA A 85 2.67 -0.98 -13.43
C ALA A 85 1.15 -1.21 -13.35
N ALA A 86 0.56 -1.88 -14.35
CA ALA A 86 -0.86 -2.24 -14.35
C ALA A 86 -1.22 -3.21 -13.20
N GLN A 87 -0.38 -4.21 -12.91
CA GLN A 87 -0.59 -5.11 -11.78
C GLN A 87 -0.54 -4.37 -10.42
N VAL A 88 0.33 -3.37 -10.29
CA VAL A 88 0.42 -2.54 -9.10
C VAL A 88 -0.81 -1.63 -8.97
N GLU A 89 -1.30 -1.07 -10.08
CA GLU A 89 -2.56 -0.31 -10.12
C GLU A 89 -3.74 -1.16 -9.66
N GLU A 90 -3.89 -2.39 -10.15
CA GLU A 90 -4.95 -3.31 -9.71
C GLU A 90 -4.91 -3.56 -8.20
N ASN A 91 -3.71 -3.77 -7.63
CA ASN A 91 -3.53 -3.91 -6.19
C ASN A 91 -3.95 -2.63 -5.45
N PHE A 92 -3.57 -1.47 -5.97
CA PHE A 92 -3.94 -0.18 -5.38
C PHE A 92 -5.46 0.03 -5.39
N ILE A 93 -6.15 -0.28 -6.50
CA ILE A 93 -7.60 -0.20 -6.59
C ILE A 93 -8.26 -1.15 -5.59
N ARG A 94 -7.77 -2.39 -5.52
CA ARG A 94 -8.28 -3.42 -4.59
C ARG A 94 -8.22 -2.97 -3.13
N TYR A 95 -7.05 -2.50 -2.68
CA TYR A 95 -6.87 -2.08 -1.28
C TYR A 95 -7.41 -0.67 -1.00
N GLY A 96 -7.48 0.18 -2.03
CA GLY A 96 -7.94 1.56 -1.95
C GLY A 96 -9.45 1.73 -2.15
N LYS A 97 -10.23 0.63 -2.23
CA LYS A 97 -11.68 0.68 -2.52
C LYS A 97 -12.51 1.54 -1.55
N ASN A 98 -12.00 1.76 -0.34
CA ASN A 98 -12.63 2.57 0.71
C ASN A 98 -12.14 4.04 0.70
N HIS A 99 -11.36 4.43 -0.31
CA HIS A 99 -10.73 5.73 -0.46
C HIS A 99 -11.18 6.41 -1.75
N LYS A 100 -11.35 7.74 -1.70
CA LYS A 100 -11.56 8.56 -2.90
C LYS A 100 -10.21 9.02 -3.43
N LEU A 101 -9.51 8.11 -4.12
CA LEU A 101 -8.20 8.36 -4.72
C LEU A 101 -8.28 8.21 -6.24
N ASN A 102 -7.54 9.06 -6.94
CA ASN A 102 -7.35 8.97 -8.38
C ASN A 102 -5.97 8.38 -8.64
N ILE A 103 -5.89 7.52 -9.65
CA ILE A 103 -4.66 6.89 -10.13
C ILE A 103 -4.52 7.26 -11.60
N ALA A 104 -3.29 7.37 -12.06
CA ALA A 104 -2.96 7.51 -13.47
C ALA A 104 -1.77 6.58 -13.76
N LEU A 105 -1.88 5.83 -14.86
CA LEU A 105 -0.85 4.95 -15.41
C LEU A 105 -0.13 5.61 -16.58
#